data_AF-A0A2E3XR00-F1
#
_entry.id   AF-A0A2E3XR00-F1
#
_cell.length_a   1.000
_cell.length_b   1.000
_cell.length_c   1.000
_cell.angle_alpha   90.00
_cell.angle_beta   90.00
_cell.angle_gamma   90.00
#
_symmetry.space_group_name_H-M   'P 1'
#
loop_
_entity.id
_entity.type
_entity.pdbx_description
1 polymer ?
#
loop_
_entity_poly.entity_id
_entity_poly.type
_entity_poly.pdbx_seq_one_letter_code
_entity_poly.pdbx_strand_id
1 'polypeptide(L)'
;MKKTLLGAILFSVIAVVVFLLNNSPKVERNKVDSSTQTEVEITEKSSEAKHTDQSKKKSTSQVKVPSQNEEETHSNEEESSNLSATQKKYLKSLNSLNSGFAKAFKYRKEPNELIHFLEEQGLSPKINKKSNSFLGVTWEIRTNKSLPGTRYYNAQYDGDDEDHLFLKYLSYEYAPGEKSFEQVIKSLENSYSIKNKDIISPGENVHLFIERDHVPYTITIKKMNLYDINNDPTYPHTEDDIGTISVRLQLNMEDEH
;
A
#
# COMPACT_ATOMS: atom_id res chain seq x y z
N MET A 1 -24.30 -31.57 49.00
CA MET A 1 -25.40 -31.47 48.01
C MET A 1 -25.27 -30.34 46.96
N LYS A 2 -24.15 -29.58 46.88
CA LYS A 2 -24.03 -28.47 45.89
C LYS A 2 -23.28 -28.78 44.58
N LYS A 3 -22.69 -29.98 44.44
CA LYS A 3 -21.87 -30.33 43.26
C LYS A 3 -22.67 -30.82 42.04
N THR A 4 -23.92 -31.24 42.24
CA THR A 4 -24.79 -31.73 41.15
C THR A 4 -25.47 -30.61 40.35
N LEU A 5 -25.61 -29.41 40.94
CA LEU A 5 -26.28 -28.29 40.27
C LEU A 5 -25.39 -27.58 39.23
N LEU A 6 -24.07 -27.52 39.45
CA LEU A 6 -23.14 -26.91 38.49
C LEU A 6 -23.00 -27.70 37.19
N GLY A 7 -23.08 -29.04 37.25
CA GLY A 7 -22.93 -29.89 36.06
C GLY A 7 -24.08 -29.75 35.06
N ALA A 8 -25.31 -29.53 35.56
CA ALA A 8 -26.49 -29.37 34.71
C ALA A 8 -26.48 -28.05 33.92
N ILE A 9 -25.93 -26.98 34.49
CA ILE A 9 -25.82 -25.68 33.83
C ILE A 9 -24.77 -25.72 32.72
N LEU A 10 -23.66 -26.43 32.91
CA LEU A 10 -22.62 -26.53 31.89
C LEU A 10 -23.10 -27.30 30.64
N PHE A 11 -23.90 -28.35 30.84
CA PHE A 11 -24.46 -29.13 29.74
C PHE A 11 -25.50 -28.36 28.91
N SER A 12 -26.31 -27.50 29.53
CA SER A 12 -27.32 -26.72 28.79
C SER A 12 -26.69 -25.66 27.89
N VAL A 13 -25.61 -25.01 28.35
CA VAL A 13 -24.89 -24.00 27.55
C VAL A 13 -24.26 -24.62 26.31
N ILE A 14 -23.64 -25.81 26.43
CA ILE A 14 -23.04 -26.52 25.30
C ILE A 14 -24.10 -26.92 24.26
N ALA A 15 -25.27 -27.40 24.72
CA ALA A 15 -26.34 -27.80 23.81
C ALA A 15 -26.92 -26.62 23.00
N VAL A 16 -27.05 -25.43 23.62
CA VAL A 16 -27.53 -24.22 22.93
C VAL A 16 -26.53 -23.75 21.88
N VAL A 17 -25.22 -23.78 22.17
CA VAL A 17 -24.18 -23.38 21.21
C VAL A 17 -24.16 -24.32 20.00
N VAL A 18 -24.24 -25.63 20.22
CA VAL A 18 -24.30 -26.62 19.11
C VAL A 18 -25.55 -26.43 18.27
N PHE A 19 -26.70 -26.15 18.89
CA PHE A 19 -27.95 -25.90 18.16
C PHE A 19 -27.88 -24.64 17.29
N LEU A 20 -27.28 -23.56 17.79
CA LEU A 20 -27.12 -22.31 17.04
C LEU A 20 -26.16 -22.46 15.85
N LEU A 21 -25.08 -23.25 16.02
CA LEU A 21 -24.13 -23.50 14.93
C LEU A 21 -24.74 -24.35 13.81
N ASN A 22 -25.60 -25.32 14.13
CA ASN A 22 -26.19 -26.20 13.13
C ASN A 22 -27.36 -25.59 12.33
N ASN A 23 -27.98 -24.52 12.85
CA ASN A 23 -29.15 -23.90 12.23
C ASN A 23 -28.84 -22.58 11.50
N SER A 24 -27.58 -22.33 11.16
CA SER A 24 -27.25 -21.16 10.33
C SER A 24 -27.84 -21.35 8.91
N PRO A 25 -28.71 -20.44 8.44
CA PRO A 25 -29.35 -20.56 7.14
C PRO A 25 -28.30 -20.53 6.02
N LYS A 26 -28.37 -21.49 5.10
CA LYS A 26 -27.54 -21.50 3.90
C LYS A 26 -27.88 -20.27 3.07
N VAL A 27 -26.97 -19.30 3.04
CA VAL A 27 -27.06 -18.13 2.16
C VAL A 27 -26.86 -18.61 0.72
N GLU A 28 -27.96 -18.68 -0.04
CA GLU A 28 -27.92 -18.88 -1.49
C GLU A 28 -27.24 -17.67 -2.13
N ARG A 29 -26.03 -17.89 -2.66
CA ARG A 29 -25.35 -16.91 -3.52
C ARG A 29 -26.06 -16.87 -4.86
N ASN A 30 -26.91 -15.87 -5.06
CA ASN A 30 -27.44 -15.54 -6.39
C ASN A 30 -26.27 -15.15 -7.31
N LYS A 31 -26.11 -15.92 -8.39
CA LYS A 31 -25.29 -15.55 -9.54
C LYS A 31 -25.92 -14.30 -10.17
N VAL A 32 -25.23 -13.17 -10.06
CA VAL A 32 -25.55 -11.98 -10.86
C VAL A 32 -24.76 -12.09 -12.15
N ASP A 33 -25.48 -12.35 -13.24
CA ASP A 33 -24.95 -12.32 -14.60
C ASP A 33 -24.56 -10.88 -14.95
N SER A 34 -23.26 -10.67 -15.20
CA SER A 34 -22.69 -9.40 -15.63
C SER A 34 -22.50 -9.42 -17.14
N SER A 35 -23.42 -8.82 -17.88
CA SER A 35 -23.24 -8.56 -19.32
C SER A 35 -24.01 -7.30 -19.74
N THR A 36 -23.37 -6.13 -19.63
CA THR A 36 -23.64 -5.00 -20.52
C THR A 36 -22.38 -4.12 -20.58
N GLN A 37 -21.52 -4.39 -21.56
CA GLN A 37 -20.52 -3.43 -21.99
C GLN A 37 -21.15 -2.56 -23.07
N THR A 38 -21.35 -1.27 -22.76
CA THR A 38 -21.72 -0.27 -23.75
C THR A 38 -20.42 0.33 -24.29
N GLU A 39 -20.10 -0.03 -25.54
CA GLU A 39 -19.00 0.54 -26.32
C GLU A 39 -19.42 1.94 -26.79
N VAL A 40 -18.72 2.97 -26.33
CA VAL A 40 -18.92 4.36 -26.81
C VAL A 40 -17.84 4.65 -27.84
N GLU A 41 -18.27 4.70 -29.10
CA GLU A 41 -17.49 5.11 -30.26
C GLU A 41 -17.20 6.62 -30.18
N ILE A 42 -15.92 6.99 -30.00
CA ILE A 42 -15.48 8.39 -30.02
C ILE A 42 -15.08 8.74 -31.46
N THR A 43 -15.87 9.58 -32.11
CA THR A 43 -15.57 10.18 -33.41
C THR A 43 -14.56 11.32 -33.26
N GLU A 44 -13.33 11.12 -33.75
CA GLU A 44 -12.33 12.18 -33.87
C GLU A 44 -12.71 13.18 -34.98
N LYS A 45 -12.99 14.43 -34.59
CA LYS A 45 -13.01 15.57 -35.52
C LYS A 45 -11.64 16.25 -35.51
N SER A 46 -10.91 16.00 -36.59
CA SER A 46 -9.74 16.77 -37.02
C SER A 46 -10.15 18.22 -37.32
N SER A 47 -9.45 19.18 -36.71
CA SER A 47 -9.44 20.57 -37.16
C SER A 47 -7.99 21.05 -37.27
N GLU A 48 -7.55 21.22 -38.52
CA GLU A 48 -6.35 21.97 -38.90
C GLU A 48 -6.44 23.43 -38.40
N ALA A 49 -5.37 23.91 -37.77
CA ALA A 49 -5.07 25.34 -37.74
C ALA A 49 -3.56 25.53 -37.95
N LYS A 50 -3.21 26.07 -39.12
CA LYS A 50 -1.91 26.66 -39.43
C LYS A 50 -1.75 27.93 -38.59
N HIS A 51 -0.60 28.09 -37.96
CA HIS A 51 -0.03 29.42 -37.73
C HIS A 51 1.50 29.39 -37.78
N THR A 52 2.00 30.33 -38.56
CA THR A 52 3.41 30.57 -38.90
C THR A 52 3.98 31.71 -38.06
N ASP A 53 5.28 31.59 -37.81
CA ASP A 53 6.30 32.62 -37.64
C ASP A 53 6.71 33.19 -36.26
N GLN A 54 8.00 32.92 -35.99
CA GLN A 54 9.07 33.82 -35.52
C GLN A 54 8.85 34.71 -34.30
N SER A 55 9.67 34.47 -33.26
CA SER A 55 10.68 35.44 -32.83
C SER A 55 11.72 34.85 -31.88
N LYS A 56 12.99 35.11 -32.19
CA LYS A 56 14.15 35.06 -31.30
C LYS A 56 13.90 35.87 -30.02
N LYS A 57 14.30 35.35 -28.85
CA LYS A 57 15.12 36.12 -27.89
C LYS A 57 15.80 35.25 -26.84
N LYS A 58 17.12 35.21 -27.00
CA LYS A 58 18.20 35.04 -26.02
C LYS A 58 17.83 35.61 -24.64
N SER A 59 17.91 34.80 -23.58
CA SER A 59 18.43 35.27 -22.29
C SER A 59 18.95 34.12 -21.44
N THR A 60 20.27 34.11 -21.31
CA THR A 60 21.05 33.29 -20.41
C THR A 60 20.85 33.80 -18.98
N SER A 61 20.41 32.94 -18.07
CA SER A 61 20.61 33.14 -16.64
C SER A 61 20.81 31.78 -16.00
N GLN A 62 22.08 31.38 -15.93
CA GLN A 62 22.53 30.28 -15.08
C GLN A 62 22.36 30.74 -13.63
N VAL A 63 21.25 30.33 -13.02
CA VAL A 63 21.09 30.36 -11.58
C VAL A 63 21.88 29.18 -11.03
N LYS A 64 23.03 29.49 -10.42
CA LYS A 64 23.83 28.57 -9.61
C LYS A 64 23.01 28.23 -8.37
N VAL A 65 22.31 27.09 -8.41
CA VAL A 65 21.66 26.51 -7.24
C VAL A 65 22.76 26.03 -6.30
N PRO A 66 22.77 26.42 -5.01
CA PRO A 66 23.69 25.89 -4.02
C PRO A 66 23.44 24.39 -3.86
N SER A 67 24.47 23.59 -4.19
CA SER A 67 24.53 22.16 -3.88
C SER A 67 24.44 22.01 -2.36
N GLN A 68 23.25 21.68 -1.87
CA GLN A 68 23.05 21.37 -0.46
C GLN A 68 23.73 20.04 -0.16
N ASN A 69 24.58 20.07 0.87
CA ASN A 69 25.28 18.98 1.52
C ASN A 69 24.61 17.61 1.31
N GLU A 70 25.31 16.75 0.57
CA GLU A 70 25.24 15.31 0.75
C GLU A 70 25.80 15.04 2.16
N GLU A 71 24.93 15.00 3.17
CA GLU A 71 25.27 14.39 4.45
C GLU A 71 25.55 12.91 4.19
N GLU A 72 26.84 12.57 4.19
CA GLU A 72 27.35 11.22 4.10
C GLU A 72 26.65 10.33 5.14
N THR A 73 25.76 9.48 4.65
CA THR A 73 25.06 8.47 5.43
C THR A 73 26.04 7.31 5.68
N HIS A 74 27.01 7.51 6.57
CA HIS A 74 28.19 6.63 6.74
C HIS A 74 27.98 5.38 7.63
N SER A 75 26.76 4.97 7.97
CA SER A 75 26.54 3.93 9.01
C SER A 75 26.02 2.57 8.54
N ASN A 76 25.94 2.28 7.23
CA ASN A 76 25.30 1.05 6.75
C ASN A 76 26.16 0.10 5.88
N GLU A 77 27.45 0.40 5.67
CA GLU A 77 28.27 -0.45 4.78
C GLU A 77 28.66 -1.79 5.41
N GLU A 78 28.87 -1.86 6.74
CA GLU A 78 29.34 -3.10 7.39
C GLU A 78 28.31 -4.23 7.36
N GLU A 79 27.02 -3.92 7.50
CA GLU A 79 25.96 -4.95 7.53
C GLU A 79 25.64 -5.52 6.14
N SER A 80 25.93 -4.76 5.07
CA SER A 80 25.67 -5.16 3.68
C SER A 80 26.71 -6.17 3.15
N SER A 81 27.88 -6.26 3.77
CA SER A 81 28.99 -7.11 3.32
C SER A 81 28.63 -8.60 3.26
N ASN A 82 27.80 -9.09 4.19
CA ASN A 82 27.42 -10.50 4.33
C ASN A 82 26.18 -10.94 3.53
N LEU A 83 25.53 -10.03 2.79
CA LEU A 83 24.35 -10.38 2.01
C LEU A 83 24.72 -11.07 0.67
N SER A 84 23.95 -12.09 0.30
CA SER A 84 24.03 -12.68 -1.03
C SER A 84 23.68 -11.66 -2.12
N ALA A 85 24.12 -11.89 -3.36
CA ALA A 85 23.82 -11.00 -4.48
C ALA A 85 22.30 -10.78 -4.68
N THR A 86 21.50 -11.84 -4.49
CA THR A 86 20.04 -11.77 -4.56
C THR A 86 19.47 -10.88 -3.45
N GLN A 87 19.91 -11.06 -2.20
CA GLN A 87 19.48 -10.23 -1.07
C GLN A 87 19.87 -8.75 -1.27
N LYS A 88 21.06 -8.47 -1.81
CA LYS A 88 21.48 -7.10 -2.16
C LYS A 88 20.55 -6.48 -3.20
N LYS A 89 20.14 -7.25 -4.22
CA LYS A 89 19.17 -6.81 -5.24
C LYS A 89 17.79 -6.51 -4.63
N TYR A 90 17.33 -7.34 -3.70
CA TYR A 90 16.05 -7.15 -3.01
C TYR A 90 16.09 -5.90 -2.13
N LEU A 91 17.15 -5.73 -1.34
CA LEU A 91 17.33 -4.55 -0.50
C LEU A 91 17.39 -3.25 -1.31
N LYS A 92 18.10 -3.24 -2.45
CA LYS A 92 18.12 -2.10 -3.37
C LYS A 92 16.72 -1.78 -3.89
N SER A 93 15.95 -2.80 -4.25
CA SER A 93 14.58 -2.65 -4.75
C SER A 93 13.65 -2.08 -3.67
N LEU A 94 13.74 -2.60 -2.45
CA LEU A 94 13.00 -2.13 -1.29
C LEU A 94 13.29 -0.65 -0.98
N ASN A 95 14.57 -0.27 -0.95
CA ASN A 95 14.97 1.13 -0.70
C ASN A 95 14.48 2.07 -1.81
N SER A 96 14.59 1.66 -3.07
CA SER A 96 14.06 2.44 -4.19
C SER A 96 12.54 2.59 -4.11
N LEU A 97 11.83 1.52 -3.73
CA LEU A 97 10.38 1.51 -3.56
C LEU A 97 9.94 2.47 -2.44
N ASN A 98 10.53 2.34 -1.25
CA ASN A 98 10.17 3.17 -0.10
C ASN A 98 10.53 4.64 -0.31
N SER A 99 11.66 4.94 -0.95
CA SER A 99 12.01 6.31 -1.31
C SER A 99 11.02 6.91 -2.32
N GLY A 100 10.63 6.14 -3.34
CA GLY A 100 9.62 6.56 -4.32
C GLY A 100 8.25 6.78 -3.70
N PHE A 101 7.80 5.86 -2.84
CA PHE A 101 6.54 5.99 -2.12
C PHE A 101 6.55 7.14 -1.11
N ALA A 102 7.67 7.40 -0.43
CA ALA A 102 7.80 8.57 0.43
C ALA A 102 7.75 9.88 -0.36
N LYS A 103 8.37 9.93 -1.55
CA LYS A 103 8.24 11.06 -2.47
C LYS A 103 6.79 11.25 -2.91
N ALA A 104 6.11 10.19 -3.37
CA ALA A 104 4.70 10.28 -3.76
C ALA A 104 3.80 10.69 -2.58
N PHE A 105 4.11 10.23 -1.36
CA PHE A 105 3.41 10.64 -0.14
C PHE A 105 3.59 12.13 0.19
N LYS A 106 4.75 12.73 -0.13
CA LYS A 106 4.93 14.19 -0.05
C LYS A 106 3.90 14.94 -0.90
N TYR A 107 3.52 14.36 -2.04
CA TYR A 107 2.50 14.83 -2.97
C TYR A 107 1.23 13.97 -2.89
N ARG A 108 0.83 13.53 -1.69
CA ARG A 108 -0.30 12.62 -1.49
C ARG A 108 -1.64 13.09 -2.06
N LYS A 109 -1.77 14.36 -2.47
CA LYS A 109 -2.95 14.89 -3.14
C LYS A 109 -2.95 14.70 -4.66
N GLU A 110 -1.86 14.15 -5.20
CA GLU A 110 -1.62 14.02 -6.63
C GLU A 110 -1.26 12.57 -6.96
N PRO A 111 -2.21 11.74 -7.41
CA PRO A 111 -1.95 10.34 -7.76
C PRO A 111 -0.90 10.18 -8.86
N ASN A 112 -0.74 11.20 -9.71
CA ASN A 112 0.19 11.19 -10.84
C ASN A 112 1.66 11.02 -10.43
N GLU A 113 2.07 11.50 -9.25
CA GLU A 113 3.44 11.31 -8.76
C GLU A 113 3.73 9.82 -8.47
N LEU A 114 2.76 9.10 -7.91
CA LEU A 114 2.87 7.65 -7.71
C LEU A 114 2.85 6.91 -9.05
N ILE A 115 1.93 7.28 -9.95
CA ILE A 115 1.80 6.65 -11.27
C ILE A 115 3.10 6.80 -12.05
N HIS A 116 3.65 8.02 -12.13
CA HIS A 116 4.90 8.31 -12.81
C HIS A 116 6.07 7.50 -12.23
N PHE A 117 6.19 7.47 -10.90
CA PHE A 117 7.21 6.64 -10.25
C PHE A 117 7.09 5.16 -10.65
N LEU A 118 5.87 4.59 -10.61
CA LEU A 118 5.66 3.19 -10.99
C LEU A 118 5.98 2.93 -12.47
N GLU A 119 5.67 3.88 -13.35
CA GLU A 119 6.00 3.82 -14.78
C GLU A 119 7.51 3.88 -15.04
N GLU A 120 8.24 4.78 -14.36
CA GLU A 120 9.70 4.88 -14.45
C GLU A 120 10.40 3.60 -14.00
N GLN A 121 9.81 2.89 -13.03
CA GLN A 121 10.29 1.57 -12.59
C GLN A 121 9.87 0.41 -13.53
N GLY A 122 9.15 0.70 -14.62
CA GLY A 122 8.68 -0.29 -15.59
C GLY A 122 7.56 -1.20 -15.07
N LEU A 123 6.84 -0.78 -14.02
CA LEU A 123 5.86 -1.60 -13.31
C LEU A 123 4.48 -1.63 -13.97
N SER A 124 4.24 -0.76 -14.95
CA SER A 124 3.01 -0.72 -15.76
C SER A 124 1.73 -0.65 -14.89
N PRO A 125 1.51 0.45 -14.15
CA PRO A 125 0.35 0.59 -13.27
C PRO A 125 -0.97 0.54 -14.06
N LYS A 126 -1.98 -0.06 -13.44
CA LYS A 126 -3.37 -0.07 -13.87
C LYS A 126 -4.17 0.82 -12.95
N ILE A 127 -4.92 1.74 -13.54
CA ILE A 127 -5.69 2.74 -12.80
C ILE A 127 -7.17 2.41 -13.01
N ASN A 128 -7.88 2.16 -11.91
CA ASN A 128 -9.32 1.97 -11.89
C ASN A 128 -9.96 3.18 -11.21
N LYS A 129 -10.71 3.97 -11.97
CA LYS A 129 -11.40 5.16 -11.47
C LYS A 129 -12.86 4.84 -11.23
N LYS A 130 -13.36 5.16 -10.04
CA LYS A 130 -14.76 5.04 -9.66
C LYS A 130 -15.26 6.40 -9.22
N SER A 131 -16.50 6.74 -9.57
CA SER A 131 -17.17 7.95 -9.12
C SER A 131 -18.57 7.60 -8.65
N ASN A 132 -18.98 8.18 -7.52
CA ASN A 132 -20.30 8.03 -6.94
C ASN A 132 -20.76 9.37 -6.39
N SER A 133 -22.01 9.76 -6.67
CA SER A 133 -22.56 11.07 -6.25
C SER A 133 -22.57 11.31 -4.74
N PHE A 134 -22.46 10.26 -3.92
CA PHE A 134 -22.46 10.34 -2.46
C PHE A 134 -21.08 10.10 -1.83
N LEU A 135 -20.19 9.38 -2.50
CA LEU A 135 -18.88 8.97 -1.96
C LEU A 135 -17.70 9.67 -2.63
N GLY A 136 -17.95 10.55 -3.60
CA GLY A 136 -16.93 11.25 -4.36
C GLY A 136 -16.26 10.37 -5.41
N VAL A 137 -14.97 10.60 -5.61
CA VAL A 137 -14.11 9.90 -6.57
C VAL A 137 -13.09 9.05 -5.84
N THR A 138 -12.93 7.81 -6.31
CA THR A 138 -11.89 6.88 -5.86
C THR A 138 -11.02 6.47 -7.04
N TRP A 139 -9.71 6.63 -6.90
CA TRP A 139 -8.72 6.05 -7.82
C TRP A 139 -8.00 4.91 -7.12
N GLU A 140 -8.04 3.74 -7.77
CA GLU A 140 -7.31 2.57 -7.33
C GLU A 140 -6.18 2.27 -8.32
N ILE A 141 -4.95 2.28 -7.82
CA ILE A 141 -3.74 2.07 -8.61
C ILE A 141 -3.12 0.75 -8.17
N ARG A 142 -3.02 -0.19 -9.12
CA ARG A 142 -2.42 -1.51 -8.89
C ARG A 142 -1.37 -1.79 -9.94
N THR A 143 -0.44 -2.70 -9.67
CA THR A 143 0.47 -3.19 -10.72
C THR A 143 0.56 -4.71 -10.72
N ASN A 144 0.74 -5.27 -11.92
CA ASN A 144 0.92 -6.71 -12.11
C ASN A 144 2.41 -7.11 -12.18
N LYS A 145 3.32 -6.14 -12.20
CA LYS A 145 4.77 -6.36 -12.20
C LYS A 145 5.31 -6.03 -10.82
N SER A 146 6.54 -6.46 -10.54
CA SER A 146 7.17 -6.07 -9.30
C SER A 146 8.67 -5.90 -9.45
N LEU A 147 9.23 -5.10 -8.55
CA LEU A 147 10.66 -5.07 -8.32
C LEU A 147 11.09 -6.36 -7.60
N PRO A 148 12.33 -6.81 -7.81
CA PRO A 148 12.88 -7.98 -7.13
C PRO A 148 12.63 -7.99 -5.62
N GLY A 149 12.06 -9.09 -5.12
CA GLY A 149 11.79 -9.27 -3.69
C GLY A 149 10.57 -8.53 -3.17
N THR A 150 9.77 -7.90 -4.03
CA THR A 150 8.53 -7.22 -3.63
C THR A 150 7.37 -7.67 -4.50
N ARG A 151 6.13 -7.41 -4.09
CA ARG A 151 4.92 -7.67 -4.89
C ARG A 151 3.70 -6.89 -4.38
N TYR A 152 2.60 -7.03 -5.13
CA TYR A 152 1.24 -6.61 -4.75
C TYR A 152 1.11 -5.13 -4.37
N TYR A 153 1.64 -4.24 -5.22
CA TYR A 153 1.47 -2.80 -5.02
C TYR A 153 0.01 -2.41 -5.24
N ASN A 154 -0.58 -1.78 -4.23
CA ASN A 154 -1.92 -1.25 -4.30
C ASN A 154 -1.98 0.09 -3.56
N ALA A 155 -2.54 1.10 -4.22
CA ALA A 155 -2.81 2.40 -3.62
C ALA A 155 -4.23 2.85 -3.93
N GLN A 156 -4.85 3.52 -2.96
CA GLN A 156 -6.16 4.13 -3.08
C GLN A 156 -6.06 5.61 -2.77
N TYR A 157 -6.58 6.41 -3.68
CA TYR A 157 -6.83 7.82 -3.49
C TYR A 157 -8.34 8.06 -3.48
N ASP A 158 -8.84 8.81 -2.51
CA ASP A 158 -10.24 9.21 -2.43
C ASP A 158 -10.31 10.75 -2.45
N GLY A 159 -11.45 11.34 -2.81
CA GLY A 159 -11.67 12.79 -2.83
C GLY A 159 -13.06 13.17 -3.29
N ASP A 160 -13.43 14.43 -3.18
CA ASP A 160 -14.75 14.91 -3.63
C ASP A 160 -14.85 14.89 -5.18
N ASP A 161 -13.74 15.16 -5.85
CA ASP A 161 -13.59 15.13 -7.32
C ASP A 161 -12.16 14.70 -7.72
N GLU A 162 -11.85 14.69 -9.03
CA GLU A 162 -10.53 14.29 -9.55
C GLU A 162 -9.40 15.26 -9.17
N ASP A 163 -9.70 16.53 -8.86
CA ASP A 163 -8.73 17.57 -8.52
C ASP A 163 -8.45 17.65 -7.01
N HIS A 164 -9.30 17.02 -6.19
CA HIS A 164 -9.23 17.04 -4.71
C HIS A 164 -9.01 15.65 -4.11
N LEU A 165 -8.19 14.83 -4.76
CA LEU A 165 -7.83 13.50 -4.26
C LEU A 165 -6.83 13.58 -3.08
N PHE A 166 -6.81 12.53 -2.26
CA PHE A 166 -5.79 12.30 -1.24
C PHE A 166 -5.50 10.80 -1.08
N LEU A 167 -4.24 10.46 -0.81
CA LEU A 167 -3.85 9.08 -0.54
C LEU A 167 -4.52 8.60 0.75
N LYS A 168 -5.40 7.61 0.64
CA LYS A 168 -6.05 6.97 1.78
C LYS A 168 -5.31 5.74 2.23
N TYR A 169 -4.78 4.97 1.28
CA TYR A 169 -4.18 3.67 1.52
C TYR A 169 -3.08 3.39 0.50
N LEU A 170 -1.97 2.82 0.96
CA LEU A 170 -0.92 2.27 0.11
C LEU A 170 -0.39 0.99 0.75
N SER A 171 -0.14 -0.03 -0.05
CA SER A 171 0.37 -1.31 0.43
C SER A 171 1.30 -1.98 -0.57
N TYR A 172 2.18 -2.82 -0.01
CA TYR A 172 3.01 -3.74 -0.76
C TYR A 172 3.46 -4.89 0.16
N GLU A 173 4.05 -5.91 -0.44
CA GLU A 173 4.71 -7.00 0.28
C GLU A 173 6.18 -7.11 -0.08
N TYR A 174 6.98 -7.56 0.89
CA TYR A 174 8.40 -7.86 0.75
C TYR A 174 8.70 -9.32 1.12
N ALA A 175 9.60 -9.94 0.36
CA ALA A 175 9.88 -11.37 0.43
C ALA A 175 10.30 -11.84 1.84
N PRO A 176 9.94 -13.08 2.23
CA PRO A 176 10.33 -13.65 3.50
C PRO A 176 11.86 -13.77 3.61
N GLY A 177 12.36 -13.67 4.83
CA GLY A 177 13.78 -13.79 5.15
C GLY A 177 14.06 -13.51 6.61
N GLU A 178 15.16 -14.04 7.12
CA GLU A 178 15.56 -13.89 8.53
C GLU A 178 15.70 -12.42 8.95
N LYS A 179 16.21 -11.57 8.04
CA LYS A 179 16.40 -10.13 8.27
C LYS A 179 15.38 -9.24 7.55
N SER A 180 14.37 -9.82 6.89
CA SER A 180 13.48 -9.06 6.03
C SER A 180 12.65 -8.03 6.81
N PHE A 181 12.24 -8.38 8.04
CA PHE A 181 11.43 -7.50 8.88
C PHE A 181 12.23 -6.25 9.31
N GLU A 182 13.45 -6.44 9.81
CA GLU A 182 14.34 -5.36 10.22
C GLU A 182 14.74 -4.48 9.03
N GLN A 183 15.01 -5.09 7.87
CA GLN A 183 15.33 -4.37 6.64
C GLN A 183 14.19 -3.45 6.20
N VAL A 184 12.94 -3.94 6.25
CA VAL A 184 11.76 -3.13 5.92
C VAL A 184 11.61 -1.96 6.88
N ILE A 185 11.70 -2.20 8.19
CA ILE A 185 11.62 -1.13 9.20
C ILE A 185 12.69 -0.07 8.93
N LYS A 186 13.95 -0.47 8.79
CA LYS A 186 15.09 0.44 8.56
C LYS A 186 14.93 1.23 7.26
N SER A 187 14.46 0.58 6.20
CA SER A 187 14.21 1.23 4.91
C SER A 187 13.12 2.31 5.03
N LEU A 188 12.05 2.03 5.78
CA LEU A 188 10.97 2.98 6.04
C LEU A 188 11.41 4.12 6.96
N GLU A 189 12.15 3.84 8.04
CA GLU A 189 12.72 4.86 8.93
C GLU A 189 13.66 5.83 8.19
N ASN A 190 14.38 5.34 7.18
CA ASN A 190 15.22 6.19 6.32
C ASN A 190 14.43 7.00 5.29
N SER A 191 13.23 6.55 4.92
CA SER A 191 12.43 7.16 3.84
C SER A 191 11.38 8.14 4.37
N TYR A 192 10.89 7.95 5.59
CA TYR A 192 9.80 8.71 6.18
C TYR A 192 10.24 9.40 7.48
N SER A 193 9.68 10.59 7.76
CA SER A 193 9.88 11.28 9.04
C SER A 193 9.01 10.66 10.14
N ILE A 194 9.45 9.53 10.69
CA ILE A 194 8.75 8.80 11.75
C ILE A 194 8.63 9.64 13.02
N LYS A 195 7.40 9.83 13.52
CA LYS A 195 7.10 10.57 14.75
C LYS A 195 7.14 9.67 15.98
N ASN A 196 6.56 8.49 15.85
CA ASN A 196 6.49 7.50 16.91
C ASN A 196 6.55 6.09 16.33
N LYS A 197 6.98 5.13 17.15
CA LYS A 197 7.06 3.71 16.82
C LYS A 197 6.46 2.90 17.96
N ASP A 198 5.46 2.09 17.63
CA ASP A 198 4.80 1.19 18.57
C ASP A 198 5.07 -0.26 18.18
N ILE A 199 5.62 -1.03 19.12
CA ILE A 199 6.02 -2.43 18.91
C ILE A 199 4.91 -3.30 19.49
N ILE A 200 4.02 -3.77 18.61
CA ILE A 200 2.88 -4.62 18.98
C ILE A 200 3.36 -6.03 19.31
N SER A 201 4.22 -6.60 18.45
CA SER A 201 4.90 -7.89 18.67
C SER A 201 6.33 -7.80 18.13
N PRO A 202 7.36 -7.91 18.99
CA PRO A 202 8.76 -7.82 18.56
C PRO A 202 9.09 -8.81 17.44
N GLY A 203 9.63 -8.31 16.33
CA GLY A 203 9.99 -9.13 15.16
C GLY A 203 8.83 -9.56 14.26
N GLU A 204 7.60 -9.16 14.58
CA GLU A 204 6.40 -9.61 13.86
C GLU A 204 5.43 -8.50 13.49
N ASN A 205 5.21 -7.51 14.36
CA ASN A 205 4.21 -6.47 14.12
C ASN A 205 4.62 -5.14 14.75
N VAL A 206 4.75 -4.10 13.92
CA VAL A 206 5.14 -2.75 14.31
C VAL A 206 4.25 -1.73 13.61
N HIS A 207 3.87 -0.69 14.34
CA HIS A 207 3.23 0.50 13.79
C HIS A 207 4.19 1.68 13.83
N LEU A 208 4.36 2.36 12.69
CA LEU A 208 5.09 3.62 12.60
C LEU A 208 4.09 4.74 12.35
N PHE A 209 4.13 5.78 13.17
CA PHE A 209 3.25 6.94 13.04
C PHE A 209 3.99 8.04 12.30
N ILE A 210 3.37 8.56 11.25
CA ILE A 210 3.86 9.69 10.47
C ILE A 210 2.76 10.74 10.37
N GLU A 211 3.17 11.98 10.13
CA GLU A 211 2.23 13.09 9.94
C GLU A 211 2.67 13.91 8.74
N ARG A 212 1.68 14.36 7.95
CA ARG A 212 1.91 15.31 6.87
C ARG A 212 0.79 16.32 6.80
N ASP A 213 1.16 17.61 6.87
CA ASP A 213 0.23 18.75 6.93
C ASP A 213 -0.91 18.52 7.93
N HIS A 214 -0.55 18.09 9.15
CA HIS A 214 -1.49 17.76 10.24
C HIS A 214 -2.44 16.60 9.98
N VAL A 215 -2.19 15.81 8.93
CA VAL A 215 -2.95 14.60 8.64
C VAL A 215 -2.15 13.38 9.14
N PRO A 216 -2.68 12.63 10.13
CA PRO A 216 -2.00 11.47 10.69
C PRO A 216 -2.14 10.23 9.80
N TYR A 217 -1.05 9.46 9.69
CA TYR A 217 -1.03 8.17 9.03
C TYR A 217 -0.31 7.13 9.90
N THR A 218 -0.70 5.88 9.74
CA THR A 218 -0.01 4.74 10.32
C THR A 218 0.55 3.85 9.23
N ILE A 219 1.83 3.51 9.33
CA ILE A 219 2.46 2.43 8.57
C ILE A 219 2.47 1.18 9.44
N THR A 220 1.65 0.20 9.11
CA THR A 220 1.66 -1.13 9.74
C THR A 220 2.62 -2.05 8.97
N ILE A 221 3.54 -2.67 9.70
CA ILE A 221 4.51 -3.63 9.18
C ILE A 221 4.24 -4.95 9.90
N LYS A 222 3.82 -5.98 9.16
CA LYS A 222 3.47 -7.29 9.71
C LYS A 222 4.21 -8.41 8.99
N LYS A 223 4.89 -9.27 9.74
CA LYS A 223 5.39 -10.56 9.27
C LYS A 223 4.23 -11.55 9.24
N MET A 224 3.81 -11.95 8.04
CA MET A 224 2.65 -12.81 7.83
C MET A 224 2.94 -14.24 8.29
N ASN A 225 2.06 -14.79 9.10
CA ASN A 225 2.11 -16.20 9.49
C ASN A 225 1.21 -17.06 8.58
N LEU A 226 1.18 -18.38 8.81
CA LEU A 226 0.35 -19.30 8.03
C LEU A 226 -1.15 -18.93 8.04
N TYR A 227 -1.66 -18.45 9.17
CA TYR A 227 -3.06 -18.01 9.26
C TYR A 227 -3.31 -16.80 8.37
N ASP A 228 -2.42 -15.81 8.38
CA ASP A 228 -2.55 -14.63 7.52
C ASP A 228 -2.57 -15.02 6.04
N ILE A 229 -1.63 -15.89 5.64
CA ILE A 229 -1.49 -16.40 4.26
C ILE A 229 -2.75 -17.14 3.79
N ASN A 230 -3.32 -18.01 4.64
CA ASN A 230 -4.51 -18.79 4.28
C ASN A 230 -5.81 -17.98 4.25
N ASN A 231 -5.82 -16.80 4.88
CA ASN A 231 -7.01 -15.96 5.01
C ASN A 231 -6.89 -14.62 4.27
N ASP A 232 -5.88 -14.41 3.42
CA ASP A 232 -5.80 -13.21 2.58
C ASP A 232 -6.84 -13.29 1.45
N PRO A 233 -7.87 -12.42 1.44
CA PRO A 233 -8.91 -12.46 0.42
C PRO A 233 -8.49 -11.76 -0.88
N THR A 234 -7.35 -11.06 -0.87
CA THR A 234 -6.96 -10.10 -1.91
C THR A 234 -5.89 -10.68 -2.82
N TYR A 235 -4.91 -11.34 -2.24
CA TYR A 235 -3.73 -11.81 -2.97
C TYR A 235 -3.55 -13.32 -2.90
N PRO A 236 -3.15 -13.96 -4.01
CA PRO A 236 -2.83 -15.38 -3.99
C PRO A 236 -1.50 -15.60 -3.27
N HIS A 237 -1.48 -16.58 -2.36
CA HIS A 237 -0.29 -16.99 -1.64
C HIS A 237 -0.13 -18.51 -1.65
N THR A 238 1.08 -18.93 -1.32
CA THR A 238 1.51 -20.32 -1.15
C THR A 238 2.20 -20.49 0.21
N GLU A 239 2.52 -21.72 0.60
CA GLU A 239 3.24 -21.98 1.86
C GLU A 239 4.65 -21.37 1.88
N ASP A 240 5.29 -21.19 0.72
CA ASP A 240 6.59 -20.54 0.59
C ASP A 240 6.55 -19.03 0.95
N ASP A 241 5.35 -18.46 1.08
CA ASP A 241 5.14 -17.07 1.44
C ASP A 241 5.06 -16.82 2.95
N ILE A 242 5.12 -17.87 3.78
CA ILE A 242 5.15 -17.71 5.23
C ILE A 242 6.37 -16.87 5.64
N GLY A 243 6.11 -15.83 6.42
CA GLY A 243 7.11 -14.85 6.84
C GLY A 243 7.29 -13.69 5.87
N THR A 244 6.46 -13.56 4.82
CA THR A 244 6.37 -12.36 3.98
C THR A 244 6.10 -11.14 4.86
N ILE A 245 6.70 -10.00 4.53
CA ILE A 245 6.48 -8.75 5.26
C ILE A 245 5.42 -7.93 4.51
N SER A 246 4.23 -7.80 5.09
CA SER A 246 3.17 -6.93 4.60
C SER A 246 3.37 -5.52 5.16
N VAL A 247 3.37 -4.53 4.27
CA VAL A 247 3.50 -3.11 4.62
C VAL A 247 2.26 -2.37 4.15
N ARG A 248 1.62 -1.62 5.06
CA ARG A 248 0.41 -0.86 4.78
C ARG A 248 0.52 0.53 5.39
N LEU A 249 0.53 1.56 4.56
CA LEU A 249 0.34 2.95 4.94
C LEU A 249 -1.15 3.28 4.83
N GLN A 250 -1.74 3.79 5.90
CA GLN A 250 -3.16 4.10 5.96
C GLN A 250 -3.40 5.45 6.62
N LEU A 251 -4.31 6.23 6.05
CA LEU A 251 -4.84 7.45 6.65
C LEU A 251 -5.58 7.10 7.94
N ASN A 252 -5.20 7.74 9.04
CA ASN A 252 -5.93 7.61 10.30
C ASN A 252 -7.13 8.55 10.22
N MET A 253 -8.30 7.99 9.94
CA MET A 253 -9.55 8.70 10.15
C MET A 253 -9.87 8.56 11.63
N GLU A 254 -9.57 9.60 12.42
CA GLU A 254 -10.21 9.73 13.71
C GLU A 254 -11.70 9.95 13.42
N ASP A 255 -12.54 8.98 13.79
CA ASP A 255 -13.97 9.22 13.88
C ASP A 255 -14.15 10.29 14.97
N GLU A 256 -14.16 11.57 14.58
CA GLU A 256 -14.67 12.64 15.44
C GLU A 256 -16.16 12.38 15.66
N HIS A 257 -16.47 11.53 16.65
CA HIS A 257 -17.79 11.30 17.20
C HIS A 257 -18.06 12.23 18.39
#